data_AF-A0A1E3GEZ1-F1
#
_entry.id   AF-A0A1E3GEZ1-F1
#
_cell.length_a   1.000
_cell.length_b   1.000
_cell.length_c   1.000
_cell.angle_alpha   90.00
_cell.angle_beta   90.00
_cell.angle_gamma   90.00
#
_symmetry.space_group_name_H-M   'P 1'
#
loop_
_entity.id
_entity.type
_entity.pdbx_description
1 polymer ?
#
loop_
_entity_poly.entity_id
_entity_poly.type
_entity_poly.pdbx_seq_one_letter_code
_entity_poly.pdbx_strand_id
1 'polypeptide(L)'
;MSESYTRQALPSKKYRELIGTAICVFNSNNSFVIENILRADQTGKYEWHKLIDETSGDLAPAIKKTITASSNTTIAKLFSDIVAIRNRIAHSFQITAPAGMTDDPNDQMLATKYKNGRQEIITEEYLLNFINLNQELSTELHQFRGF
;
A
#
# COMPACT_ATOMS: atom_id res chain seq x y z
N MET A 1 2.35 -25.54 11.11
CA MET A 1 2.97 -26.39 10.08
C MET A 1 3.95 -25.50 9.31
N SER A 2 5.24 -25.85 9.22
CA SER A 2 6.23 -25.05 8.48
C SER A 2 6.11 -25.33 6.99
N GLU A 3 6.02 -24.29 6.17
CA GLU A 3 6.10 -24.40 4.72
C GLU A 3 7.41 -25.08 4.30
N SER A 4 7.42 -25.86 3.21
CA SER A 4 8.63 -26.62 2.82
C SER A 4 9.84 -25.72 2.47
N TYR A 5 9.57 -24.45 2.15
CA TYR A 5 10.56 -23.43 1.79
C TYR A 5 11.05 -22.57 2.97
N THR A 6 10.53 -22.76 4.19
CA THR A 6 11.05 -22.03 5.36
C THR A 6 10.83 -22.78 6.67
N ARG A 7 11.78 -22.60 7.59
CA ARG A 7 11.67 -23.13 8.97
C ARG A 7 11.01 -22.15 9.93
N GLN A 8 10.75 -20.91 9.51
CA GLN A 8 10.05 -19.94 10.32
C GLN A 8 8.59 -20.35 10.48
N ALA A 9 8.01 -20.14 11.67
CA ALA A 9 6.57 -20.19 11.82
C ALA A 9 5.98 -19.07 10.94
N LEU A 10 4.95 -19.37 10.16
CA LEU A 10 4.30 -18.39 9.30
C LEU A 10 2.82 -18.32 9.66
N PRO A 11 2.15 -17.18 9.42
CA PRO A 11 0.70 -17.10 9.45
C PRO A 11 0.04 -18.07 8.47
N SER A 12 -1.28 -18.22 8.62
CA SER A 12 -2.10 -19.06 7.76
C SER A 12 -1.92 -18.68 6.28
N LYS A 13 -2.09 -19.67 5.39
CA LYS A 13 -1.94 -19.47 3.94
C LYS A 13 -2.87 -18.36 3.42
N LYS A 14 -4.14 -18.38 3.83
CA LYS A 14 -5.15 -17.37 3.49
C LYS A 14 -4.71 -15.96 3.90
N TYR A 15 -4.22 -15.80 5.13
CA TYR A 15 -3.77 -14.50 5.61
C TYR A 15 -2.54 -14.00 4.83
N ARG A 16 -1.58 -14.87 4.50
CA ARG A 16 -0.44 -14.51 3.64
C ARG A 16 -0.84 -14.17 2.22
N GLU A 17 -1.80 -14.88 1.63
CA GLU A 17 -2.37 -14.55 0.31
C GLU A 17 -3.02 -13.16 0.32
N LEU A 18 -3.72 -12.80 1.40
CA LEU A 18 -4.31 -11.47 1.56
C LEU A 18 -3.24 -10.37 1.66
N ILE A 19 -2.16 -10.60 2.43
CA ILE A 19 -1.01 -9.68 2.48
C ILE A 19 -0.39 -9.51 1.08
N GLY A 20 -0.15 -10.62 0.38
CA GLY A 20 0.39 -10.59 -0.98
C GLY A 20 -0.49 -9.80 -1.93
N THR A 21 -1.81 -10.00 -1.85
CA THR A 21 -2.81 -9.26 -2.63
C THR A 21 -2.76 -7.77 -2.34
N ALA A 22 -2.72 -7.38 -1.06
CA ALA A 22 -2.59 -6.00 -0.65
C ALA A 22 -1.35 -5.31 -1.25
N ILE A 23 -0.19 -5.97 -1.21
CA ILE A 23 1.04 -5.44 -1.80
C ILE A 23 0.96 -5.36 -3.33
N CYS A 24 0.41 -6.37 -4.01
CA CYS A 24 0.23 -6.35 -5.46
C CYS A 24 -0.69 -5.21 -5.92
N VAL A 25 -1.81 -4.99 -5.23
CA VAL A 25 -2.75 -3.90 -5.51
C VAL A 25 -2.07 -2.54 -5.35
N PHE A 26 -1.31 -2.35 -4.26
CA PHE A 26 -0.54 -1.12 -4.05
C PHE A 26 0.48 -0.88 -5.17
N ASN A 27 1.23 -1.91 -5.58
CA ASN A 27 2.24 -1.77 -6.62
C ASN A 27 1.61 -1.35 -7.96
N SER A 28 0.48 -1.95 -8.33
CA SER A 28 -0.28 -1.55 -9.53
C SER A 28 -0.72 -0.09 -9.46
N ASN A 29 -1.22 0.36 -8.31
CA ASN A 29 -1.63 1.76 -8.13
C ASN A 29 -0.46 2.73 -8.13
N ASN A 30 0.68 2.38 -7.54
CA ASN A 30 1.88 3.20 -7.57
C ASN A 30 2.32 3.45 -9.02
N SER A 31 2.32 2.40 -9.85
CA SER A 31 2.57 2.53 -11.29
C SER A 31 1.51 3.39 -11.99
N PHE A 32 0.23 3.24 -11.64
CA PHE A 32 -0.84 4.03 -12.24
C PHE A 32 -0.79 5.52 -11.86
N VAL A 33 -0.33 5.85 -10.66
CA VAL A 33 -0.02 7.23 -10.26
C VAL A 33 1.09 7.80 -11.16
N ILE A 34 2.17 7.05 -11.38
CA ILE A 34 3.27 7.45 -12.29
C ILE A 34 2.75 7.71 -13.70
N GLU A 35 1.90 6.83 -14.24
CA GLU A 35 1.27 7.04 -15.56
C GLU A 35 0.48 8.36 -15.62
N ASN A 36 -0.30 8.67 -14.59
CA ASN A 36 -1.08 9.90 -14.54
C ASN A 36 -0.20 11.16 -14.38
N ILE A 37 0.92 11.07 -13.66
CA ILE A 37 1.93 12.14 -13.60
C ILE A 37 2.46 12.41 -15.01
N LEU A 38 2.88 11.38 -15.72
CA LEU A 38 3.46 11.50 -17.07
C LEU A 38 2.45 12.05 -18.08
N ARG A 39 1.19 11.61 -18.01
CA ARG A 39 0.12 12.12 -18.88
C ARG A 39 -0.19 13.60 -18.62
N ALA A 40 -0.19 14.02 -17.36
CA ALA A 40 -0.51 15.39 -16.98
C ALA A 40 0.68 16.36 -17.13
N ASP A 41 1.89 15.85 -17.33
CA ASP A 41 3.08 16.67 -17.55
C ASP A 41 3.15 17.23 -18.98
N GLN A 42 2.63 18.43 -19.16
CA GLN A 42 2.69 19.16 -20.43
C GLN A 42 4.10 19.64 -20.80
N THR A 43 5.03 19.64 -19.85
CA THR A 43 6.39 20.18 -20.05
C THR A 43 7.41 19.13 -20.47
N GLY A 44 7.07 17.83 -20.38
CA GLY A 44 8.00 16.73 -20.64
C GLY A 44 9.17 16.68 -19.66
N LYS A 45 8.96 17.15 -18.43
CA LYS A 45 9.97 17.22 -17.38
C LYS A 45 10.19 15.87 -16.69
N TYR A 46 9.15 15.06 -16.55
CA TYR A 46 9.21 13.78 -15.85
C TYR A 46 9.43 12.63 -16.82
N GLU A 47 10.28 11.69 -16.41
CA GLU A 47 10.60 10.48 -17.16
C GLU A 47 10.21 9.25 -16.32
N TRP A 48 9.58 8.26 -16.95
CA TRP A 48 9.06 7.08 -16.27
C TRP A 48 10.12 6.36 -15.41
N HIS A 49 11.31 6.14 -15.95
CA HIS A 49 12.36 5.41 -15.24
C HIS A 49 12.90 6.18 -14.03
N LYS A 50 12.90 7.51 -14.06
CA LYS A 50 13.29 8.32 -12.88
C LYS A 50 12.23 8.23 -11.78
N LEU A 51 10.96 8.30 -12.17
CA LEU A 51 9.84 8.20 -11.21
C LEU A 51 9.74 6.81 -10.57
N ILE A 52 10.07 5.74 -11.29
CA ILE A 52 9.99 4.38 -10.74
C ILE A 52 11.15 4.04 -9.80
N ASP A 53 12.29 4.72 -9.96
CA ASP A 53 13.44 4.59 -9.06
C ASP A 53 13.22 5.30 -7.71
N GLU A 54 12.24 6.21 -7.64
CA GLU A 54 11.87 6.92 -6.41
C GLU A 54 11.13 6.01 -5.42
N THR A 55 11.24 6.30 -4.12
CA THR A 55 10.32 5.68 -3.17
C THR A 55 8.92 6.27 -3.36
N SER A 56 7.87 5.47 -3.13
CA SER A 56 6.49 5.94 -3.34
C SER A 56 6.18 7.27 -2.62
N GLY A 57 6.76 7.53 -1.45
CA GLY A 57 6.56 8.79 -0.73
C GLY A 57 7.19 10.00 -1.43
N ASP A 58 8.24 9.79 -2.21
CA ASP A 58 8.98 10.84 -2.91
C ASP A 58 8.27 11.32 -4.18
N LEU A 59 7.22 10.62 -4.63
CA LEU A 59 6.37 11.05 -5.75
C LEU A 59 5.48 12.27 -5.40
N ALA A 60 5.32 12.62 -4.13
CA ALA A 60 4.43 13.70 -3.68
C ALA A 60 4.68 15.07 -4.38
N PRO A 61 5.92 15.53 -4.61
CA PRO A 61 6.18 16.76 -5.35
C PRO A 61 5.77 16.67 -6.82
N ALA A 62 5.91 15.50 -7.45
CA ALA A 62 5.49 15.29 -8.83
C ALA A 62 3.96 15.34 -8.94
N ILE A 63 3.25 14.59 -8.09
CA ILE A 63 1.78 14.62 -7.97
C ILE A 63 1.27 16.05 -7.78
N LYS A 64 1.91 16.82 -6.89
CA LYS A 64 1.52 18.21 -6.62
C LYS A 64 1.63 19.09 -7.86
N LYS A 65 2.69 18.92 -8.65
CA LYS A 65 3.01 19.75 -9.83
C LYS A 65 2.22 19.35 -11.07
N THR A 66 1.69 18.13 -11.12
CA THR A 66 0.92 17.62 -12.27
C THR A 66 -0.55 17.42 -11.89
N ILE A 67 -0.87 16.31 -11.25
CA ILE A 67 -2.25 15.89 -10.95
C ILE A 67 -2.99 16.96 -10.13
N THR A 68 -2.44 17.38 -8.99
CA THR A 68 -3.12 18.36 -8.11
C THR A 68 -3.23 19.74 -8.76
N ALA A 69 -2.20 20.18 -9.48
CA ALA A 69 -2.23 21.46 -10.20
C ALA A 69 -3.33 21.51 -11.27
N SER A 70 -3.66 20.35 -11.86
CA SER A 70 -4.71 20.21 -12.87
C SER A 70 -6.05 19.72 -12.32
N SER A 71 -6.18 19.50 -11.01
CA SER A 71 -7.41 18.99 -10.39
C SER A 71 -7.59 19.50 -8.95
N ASN A 72 -7.62 18.60 -7.97
CA ASN A 72 -7.82 18.87 -6.56
C ASN A 72 -6.83 18.04 -5.72
N THR A 73 -6.99 18.07 -4.39
CA THR A 73 -6.06 17.41 -3.45
C THR A 73 -6.41 15.95 -3.13
N THR A 74 -7.52 15.41 -3.64
CA THR A 74 -8.05 14.10 -3.23
C THR A 74 -7.05 12.97 -3.51
N ILE A 75 -6.56 12.87 -4.75
CA ILE A 75 -5.56 11.85 -5.15
C ILE A 75 -4.29 11.97 -4.29
N ALA A 76 -3.80 13.19 -4.07
CA ALA A 76 -2.59 13.42 -3.28
C ALA A 76 -2.75 12.97 -1.81
N LYS A 77 -3.91 13.23 -1.20
CA LYS A 77 -4.22 12.80 0.16
C LYS A 77 -4.34 11.28 0.26
N LEU A 78 -5.16 10.67 -0.61
CA LEU A 78 -5.33 9.21 -0.66
C LEU A 78 -3.99 8.49 -0.85
N PHE A 79 -3.18 8.94 -1.81
CA PHE A 79 -1.88 8.33 -2.06
C PHE A 79 -0.93 8.44 -0.86
N SER A 80 -0.90 9.61 -0.19
CA SER A 80 -0.11 9.79 1.03
C SER A 80 -0.55 8.83 2.15
N ASP A 81 -1.85 8.69 2.38
CA ASP A 81 -2.40 7.81 3.41
C ASP A 81 -2.11 6.33 3.09
N ILE A 82 -2.28 5.94 1.83
CA ILE A 82 -1.95 4.59 1.35
C ILE A 82 -0.46 4.30 1.53
N VAL A 83 0.44 5.22 1.16
CA VAL A 83 1.89 5.02 1.36
C VAL A 83 2.22 4.87 2.85
N ALA A 84 1.56 5.64 3.73
CA ALA A 84 1.77 5.52 5.17
C ALA A 84 1.35 4.13 5.70
N ILE A 85 0.20 3.61 5.26
CA ILE A 85 -0.30 2.28 5.63
C ILE A 85 0.58 1.18 5.02
N ARG A 86 0.98 1.29 3.74
CA ARG A 86 1.91 0.35 3.10
C ARG A 86 3.20 0.23 3.89
N ASN A 87 3.74 1.36 4.36
CA ASN A 87 4.95 1.37 5.18
C ASN A 87 4.73 0.67 6.52
N ARG A 88 3.53 0.72 7.11
CA ARG A 88 3.21 -0.06 8.32
C ARG A 88 3.20 -1.57 8.03
N ILE A 89 2.64 -1.99 6.90
CA ILE A 89 2.60 -3.40 6.47
C ILE A 89 4.02 -3.91 6.17
N ALA A 90 4.81 -3.15 5.40
CA ALA A 90 6.16 -3.54 5.01
C ALA A 90 7.14 -3.58 6.20
N HIS A 91 6.99 -2.69 7.19
CA HIS A 91 7.80 -2.67 8.41
C HIS A 91 7.15 -3.42 9.59
N SER A 92 6.16 -4.26 9.31
CA SER A 92 5.52 -5.08 10.34
C SER A 92 6.48 -6.13 10.90
N PHE A 93 6.08 -6.73 12.00
CA PHE A 93 6.79 -7.84 12.64
C PHE A 93 5.78 -8.92 13.02
N GLN A 94 6.25 -10.16 13.06
CA GLN A 94 5.41 -11.30 13.40
C GLN A 94 5.19 -11.39 14.91
N ILE A 95 3.98 -11.80 15.29
CA ILE A 95 3.57 -12.03 16.67
C ILE A 95 2.85 -13.37 16.81
N THR A 96 2.79 -13.89 18.02
CA THR A 96 1.75 -14.83 18.45
C THR A 96 0.55 -14.00 18.90
N ALA A 97 -0.56 -14.14 18.19
CA ALA A 97 -1.79 -13.40 18.39
C ALA A 97 -2.49 -13.82 19.69
N PRO A 98 -3.28 -12.93 20.30
CA PRO A 98 -4.20 -13.30 21.37
C PRO A 98 -5.18 -14.40 20.92
N ALA A 99 -5.59 -15.25 21.86
CA ALA A 99 -6.51 -16.34 21.61
C ALA A 99 -7.81 -15.85 20.92
N GLY A 100 -8.19 -16.56 19.84
CA GLY A 100 -9.43 -16.28 19.09
C GLY A 100 -9.31 -15.18 18.04
N MET A 101 -8.12 -14.63 17.78
CA MET A 101 -7.93 -13.61 16.72
C MET A 101 -7.60 -14.17 15.34
N THR A 102 -7.15 -15.41 15.26
CA THR A 102 -6.79 -16.06 14.00
C THR A 102 -7.21 -17.52 14.00
N ASP A 103 -7.40 -18.06 12.80
CA ASP A 103 -7.60 -19.48 12.55
C ASP A 103 -6.27 -20.23 12.34
N ASP A 104 -5.13 -19.52 12.41
CA ASP A 104 -3.81 -20.13 12.34
C ASP A 104 -3.55 -21.03 13.57
N PRO A 105 -3.14 -22.30 13.37
CA PRO A 105 -2.95 -23.24 14.48
C PRO A 105 -1.82 -22.87 15.45
N ASN A 106 -0.94 -21.94 15.08
CA ASN A 106 0.14 -21.43 15.93
C ASN A 106 -0.08 -19.96 16.31
N ASP A 107 -1.30 -19.45 16.09
CA ASP A 107 -1.71 -18.07 16.31
C ASP A 107 -0.81 -17.03 15.65
N GLN A 108 -0.17 -17.31 14.50
CA GLN A 108 0.78 -16.39 13.89
C GLN A 108 0.09 -15.26 13.10
N MET A 109 0.43 -14.00 13.41
CA MET A 109 -0.07 -12.81 12.71
C MET A 109 1.01 -11.72 12.60
N LEU A 110 0.73 -10.64 11.87
CA LEU A 110 1.59 -9.45 11.83
C LEU A 110 1.05 -8.34 12.75
N ALA A 111 1.96 -7.57 13.33
CA ALA A 111 1.68 -6.33 14.03
C ALA A 111 2.62 -5.22 13.54
N THR A 112 2.22 -3.97 13.75
CA THR A 112 3.03 -2.80 13.43
C THR A 112 3.17 -1.90 14.64
N LYS A 113 4.20 -1.04 14.61
CA LYS A 113 4.49 -0.06 15.67
C LYS A 113 4.54 1.34 15.09
N TYR A 114 3.88 2.27 15.76
CA TYR A 114 3.91 3.69 15.48
C TYR A 114 5.04 4.38 16.26
N LYS A 115 5.47 5.56 15.80
CA LYS A 115 6.56 6.32 16.44
C LYS A 115 6.28 6.67 17.91
N ASN A 116 5.00 6.83 18.27
CA ASN A 116 4.55 7.09 19.65
C ASN A 116 4.52 5.82 20.53
N GLY A 117 4.99 4.68 20.02
CA GLY A 117 5.02 3.42 20.76
C GLY A 117 3.75 2.59 20.68
N ARG A 118 2.65 3.14 20.15
CA ARG A 118 1.40 2.39 19.93
C ARG A 118 1.67 1.22 18.99
N GLN A 119 1.15 0.05 19.34
CA GLN A 119 1.17 -1.13 18.48
C GLN A 119 -0.25 -1.45 18.02
N GLU A 120 -0.36 -2.04 16.84
CA GLU A 120 -1.62 -2.42 16.24
C GLU A 120 -1.42 -3.74 15.48
N ILE A 121 -2.37 -4.66 15.64
CA ILE A 121 -2.36 -5.93 14.92
C ILE A 121 -2.89 -5.68 13.50
N ILE A 122 -2.19 -6.19 12.50
CA ILE A 122 -2.62 -6.13 11.10
C ILE A 122 -3.65 -7.24 10.91
N THR A 123 -4.93 -6.94 11.12
CA THR A 123 -6.02 -7.90 10.93
C THR A 123 -6.35 -8.10 9.44
N GLU A 124 -7.19 -9.08 9.12
CA GLU A 124 -7.75 -9.18 7.76
C GLU A 124 -8.52 -7.90 7.39
N GLU A 125 -9.26 -7.32 8.33
CA GLU A 125 -9.97 -6.04 8.14
C GLU A 125 -9.01 -4.89 7.84
N TYR A 126 -7.86 -4.81 8.52
CA TYR A 126 -6.82 -3.82 8.23
C TYR A 126 -6.35 -3.92 6.77
N LEU A 127 -6.10 -5.14 6.29
CA LEU A 127 -5.65 -5.39 4.92
C LEU A 127 -6.76 -5.10 3.89
N LEU A 128 -8.01 -5.47 4.19
CA LEU A 128 -9.16 -5.18 3.33
C LEU A 128 -9.41 -3.66 3.23
N ASN A 129 -9.31 -2.93 4.34
CA ASN A 129 -9.40 -1.46 4.35
C ASN A 129 -8.29 -0.83 3.49
N PHE A 130 -7.06 -1.34 3.58
CA PHE A 130 -5.97 -0.89 2.73
C PHE A 130 -6.22 -1.18 1.24
N ILE A 131 -6.77 -2.35 0.90
CA ILE A 131 -7.16 -2.68 -0.48
C ILE A 131 -8.29 -1.75 -0.97
N ASN A 132 -9.28 -1.44 -0.13
CA ASN A 132 -10.38 -0.54 -0.47
C ASN A 132 -9.90 0.89 -0.73
N LEU A 133 -8.99 1.42 0.09
CA LEU A 133 -8.37 2.74 -0.16
C LEU A 133 -7.64 2.76 -1.51
N ASN A 134 -6.97 1.67 -1.86
CA ASN A 134 -6.35 1.53 -3.17
C ASN A 134 -7.39 1.49 -4.30
N GLN A 135 -8.53 0.82 -4.11
CA GLN A 135 -9.62 0.85 -5.09
C GLN A 135 -10.20 2.26 -5.27
N GLU A 136 -10.35 3.03 -4.19
CA GLU A 136 -10.77 4.43 -4.23
C GLU A 136 -9.76 5.29 -5.00
N LEU A 137 -8.46 5.17 -4.68
CA LEU A 137 -7.40 5.87 -5.41
C LEU A 137 -7.43 5.54 -6.92
N SER A 138 -7.59 4.27 -7.28
CA SER A 138 -7.69 3.85 -8.69
C SER A 138 -8.88 4.51 -9.38
N THR A 139 -10.02 4.56 -8.72
CA THR A 139 -11.24 5.21 -9.23
C THR A 139 -10.99 6.70 -9.50
N GLU A 140 -10.38 7.43 -8.56
CA GLU A 140 -10.05 8.84 -8.71
C GLU A 140 -9.04 9.07 -9.85
N LEU A 141 -8.02 8.22 -9.97
CA LEU A 141 -7.03 8.30 -11.06
C LEU A 141 -7.68 8.06 -12.44
N HIS A 142 -8.61 7.12 -12.54
CA HIS A 142 -9.37 6.90 -13.77
C HIS A 142 -10.24 8.11 -14.15
N GLN A 143 -10.93 8.71 -13.17
CA GLN A 143 -11.71 9.93 -13.39
C GLN A 143 -10.83 11.09 -13.84
N PHE A 144 -9.69 11.29 -13.19
CA PHE A 144 -8.72 12.32 -13.57
C PHE A 144 -8.17 12.11 -14.99
N ARG A 145 -7.88 10.86 -15.37
CA ARG A 145 -7.39 10.51 -16.72
C ARG A 145 -8.42 10.83 -17.82
N GLY A 146 -9.71 10.78 -17.48
CA GLY A 146 -10.84 10.92 -18.40
C GLY A 146 -11.07 9.63 -19.19
N PHE A 147 -11.93 8.75 -18.64
CA PHE A 147 -12.36 7.48 -19.26
C PHE A 147 -12.61 7.58 -20.77
#